data_AF-A0A7S1ERQ3-F1
#
_entry.id   AF-A0A7S1ERQ3-F1
#
_cell.length_a   1.000
_cell.length_b   1.000
_cell.length_c   1.000
_cell.angle_alpha   90.00
_cell.angle_beta   90.00
_cell.angle_gamma   90.00
#
_symmetry.space_group_name_H-M   'P 1'
#
loop_
_entity.id
_entity.type
_entity.pdbx_description
1 polymer ?
#
loop_
_entity_poly.entity_id
_entity_poly.type
_entity_poly.pdbx_seq_one_letter_code
_entity_poly.pdbx_strand_id
1 'polypeptide(L)'
;IKDNFVIIYELLDEMMDFGYAQVSEPKILKEYITQEYHVKDYARPPSALTSAVSWRSEGIKHSRNEVFLDVIEKVNILVSGSGQVLRSEVNGTMMVKCYLSGMPDLKLGLNDKLQFDSSGARSANAVELEDIKFHQCVRLNQFEQTRTISFIPPDGSFELMSYRLNTQVKPIVWVDAVLEQRATRVDYIVRARAQIASRFVARDVRIKVPVLPDVSSPEFKTKSGRVKYVPADDTLVWHLRKMKAESEVTMRGWFSLPKEGVDAERDASTRRPITVQFEVPFLAVSGLQVRFLKVVEKSGYQALPWVRYETQAGDYQIRLV
;
A
#
# COMPACT_ATOMS: atom_id res chain seq x y z
N ILE A 1 3.78 15.75 -23.69
CA ILE A 1 4.80 16.83 -23.65
C ILE A 1 4.56 17.84 -24.77
N LYS A 2 4.66 17.45 -26.05
CA LYS A 2 4.45 18.37 -27.19
C LYS A 2 3.12 19.14 -27.13
N ASP A 3 2.04 18.49 -26.72
CA ASP A 3 0.70 19.12 -26.69
C ASP A 3 0.50 20.08 -25.51
N ASN A 4 1.40 20.09 -24.52
CA ASN A 4 1.28 20.87 -23.29
C ASN A 4 2.57 21.68 -23.00
N PHE A 5 3.35 22.02 -24.03
CA PHE A 5 4.67 22.61 -23.82
C PHE A 5 4.63 23.96 -23.09
N VAL A 6 3.62 24.79 -23.34
CA VAL A 6 3.45 26.12 -22.71
C VAL A 6 3.38 25.99 -21.18
N ILE A 7 2.44 25.20 -20.66
CA ILE A 7 2.31 24.98 -19.21
C ILE A 7 3.54 24.28 -18.62
N ILE A 8 4.22 23.43 -19.39
CA ILE A 8 5.46 22.79 -18.92
C ILE A 8 6.56 23.85 -18.73
N TYR A 9 6.70 24.82 -19.62
CA TYR A 9 7.65 25.91 -19.45
C TYR A 9 7.32 26.77 -18.22
N GLU A 10 6.05 27.15 -18.05
CA GLU A 10 5.60 27.91 -16.87
C GLU A 10 5.86 27.13 -15.57
N LEU A 11 5.57 25.83 -15.55
CA LEU A 11 5.85 24.97 -14.40
C LEU A 11 7.35 24.89 -14.11
N LEU A 12 8.21 24.77 -15.12
CA LEU A 12 9.65 24.68 -14.91
C LEU A 12 10.23 25.99 -14.36
N ASP A 13 9.78 27.13 -14.87
CA ASP A 13 10.19 28.47 -14.42
C ASP A 13 9.77 28.72 -12.96
N GLU A 14 8.56 28.31 -12.60
CA GLU A 14 8.02 28.48 -11.23
C GLU A 14 8.55 27.46 -10.22
N MET A 15 8.86 26.23 -10.66
CA MET A 15 9.36 25.18 -9.77
C MET A 15 10.84 25.34 -9.43
N MET A 16 11.64 25.98 -10.29
CA MET A 16 13.07 26.07 -10.12
C MET A 16 13.63 27.38 -10.65
N ASP A 17 14.26 28.15 -9.76
CA ASP A 17 14.98 29.38 -10.13
C ASP A 17 16.47 29.20 -9.86
N PHE A 18 17.30 29.45 -10.87
CA PHE A 18 18.77 29.35 -10.81
C PHE A 18 19.30 28.02 -10.23
N GLY A 19 18.60 26.91 -10.48
CA GLY A 19 18.96 25.58 -9.96
C GLY A 19 18.50 25.31 -8.52
N TYR A 20 17.83 26.26 -7.87
CA TYR A 20 17.21 26.09 -6.57
C TYR A 20 15.72 25.80 -6.73
N ALA A 21 15.26 24.68 -6.17
CA ALA A 21 13.84 24.35 -6.14
C ALA A 21 13.09 25.39 -5.28
N GLN A 22 12.03 25.95 -5.85
CA GLN A 22 11.17 26.94 -5.20
C GLN A 22 9.88 26.26 -4.75
N VAL A 23 8.85 26.26 -5.59
CA VAL A 23 7.51 25.77 -5.27
C VAL A 23 7.28 24.45 -5.97
N SER A 24 7.11 23.37 -5.21
CA SER A 24 6.88 22.04 -5.77
C SER A 24 5.49 21.48 -5.47
N GLU A 25 4.60 22.24 -4.83
CA GLU A 25 3.27 21.77 -4.43
C GLU A 25 2.26 21.94 -5.57
N PRO A 26 1.80 20.86 -6.23
CA PRO A 26 1.00 20.98 -7.46
C PRO A 26 -0.36 21.63 -7.23
N LYS A 27 -0.93 21.50 -6.03
CA LYS A 27 -2.24 22.11 -5.71
C LYS A 27 -2.15 23.63 -5.65
N ILE A 28 -1.04 24.16 -5.15
CA ILE A 28 -0.81 25.61 -5.08
C ILE A 28 -0.43 26.16 -6.46
N LEU A 29 0.44 25.47 -7.19
CA LEU A 29 0.81 25.86 -8.57
C LEU A 29 -0.42 26.00 -9.46
N LYS A 30 -1.42 25.11 -9.32
CA LYS A 30 -2.68 25.17 -10.07
C LYS A 30 -3.55 26.40 -9.80
N GLU A 31 -3.34 27.12 -8.70
CA GLU A 31 -4.16 28.32 -8.40
C GLU A 31 -3.80 29.50 -9.31
N TYR A 32 -2.58 29.55 -9.84
CA TYR A 32 -2.10 30.67 -10.65
C TYR A 32 -1.45 30.25 -11.98
N ILE A 33 -1.06 28.98 -12.15
CA ILE A 33 -0.64 28.38 -13.42
C ILE A 33 -1.84 27.60 -13.99
N THR A 34 -2.52 28.17 -15.00
CA THR A 34 -3.76 27.61 -15.54
C THR A 34 -3.65 27.28 -17.03
N GLN A 35 -4.35 26.21 -17.46
CA GLN A 35 -4.40 25.81 -18.87
C GLN A 35 -5.41 26.63 -19.69
N GLU A 36 -6.30 27.36 -19.03
CA GLU A 36 -7.39 28.10 -19.68
C GLU A 36 -6.91 29.50 -20.08
N TYR A 37 -6.85 29.75 -21.38
CA TYR A 37 -6.40 31.00 -22.03
C TYR A 37 -7.23 32.26 -21.65
N HIS A 38 -8.23 32.15 -20.77
CA HIS A 38 -9.29 33.14 -20.58
C HIS A 38 -9.32 33.88 -19.24
N VAL A 39 -8.35 33.69 -18.35
CA VAL A 39 -8.22 34.57 -17.16
C VAL A 39 -6.97 35.44 -17.31
N LYS A 40 -7.12 36.51 -18.12
CA LYS A 40 -6.23 37.69 -18.11
C LYS A 40 -6.55 38.57 -16.89
N ASP A 41 -6.50 38.00 -15.70
CA ASP A 41 -6.13 38.75 -14.52
C ASP A 41 -4.86 38.10 -14.04
N TYR A 42 -3.78 38.87 -13.89
CA TYR A 42 -2.56 38.39 -13.26
C TYR A 42 -2.94 37.87 -11.87
N ALA A 43 -3.17 36.56 -11.77
CA ALA A 43 -3.55 35.92 -10.53
C ALA A 43 -2.42 36.24 -9.54
N ARG A 44 -2.74 37.05 -8.53
CA ARG A 44 -1.72 37.39 -7.53
C ARG A 44 -1.25 36.08 -6.91
N PRO A 45 0.07 35.91 -6.71
CA PRO A 45 0.61 34.73 -6.06
C PRO A 45 -0.16 34.48 -4.75
N PRO A 46 -0.68 33.26 -4.52
CA PRO A 46 -1.39 32.94 -3.29
C PRO A 46 -0.54 33.28 -2.06
N SER A 47 -1.16 33.80 -1.00
CA SER A 47 -0.46 34.11 0.26
C SER A 47 0.26 32.88 0.85
N ALA A 48 -0.23 31.67 0.51
CA ALA A 48 0.39 30.39 0.84
C ALA A 48 1.86 30.28 0.36
N LEU A 49 2.24 30.93 -0.74
CA LEU A 49 3.61 30.93 -1.25
C LEU A 49 4.62 31.63 -0.32
N THR A 50 4.13 32.61 0.45
CA THR A 50 4.94 33.37 1.41
C THR A 50 4.70 32.97 2.87
N SER A 51 3.71 32.09 3.10
CA SER A 51 3.31 31.64 4.44
C SER A 51 4.18 30.48 4.91
N ALA A 52 4.32 30.33 6.23
CA ALA A 52 4.91 29.13 6.83
C ALA A 52 4.12 27.84 6.51
N VAL A 53 2.87 27.97 6.04
CA VAL A 53 2.03 26.87 5.57
C VAL A 53 1.87 26.99 4.06
N SER A 54 2.72 26.29 3.32
CA SER A 54 2.80 26.34 1.85
C SER A 54 1.94 25.29 1.13
N TRP A 55 1.20 24.45 1.87
CA TRP A 55 0.46 23.31 1.30
C TRP A 55 -1.06 23.40 1.50
N ARG A 56 -1.55 24.51 2.05
CA ARG A 56 -2.98 24.74 2.29
C ARG A 56 -3.34 26.22 2.20
N SER A 57 -4.28 26.53 1.30
CA SER A 57 -4.78 27.88 1.09
C SER A 57 -5.83 28.28 2.13
N GLU A 58 -5.88 29.58 2.46
CA GLU A 58 -6.90 30.12 3.36
C GLU A 58 -8.27 30.18 2.68
N GLY A 59 -9.35 30.16 3.47
CA GLY A 59 -10.72 30.37 2.97
C GLY A 59 -11.40 29.15 2.34
N ILE A 60 -10.78 27.97 2.38
CA ILE A 60 -11.40 26.70 1.95
C ILE A 60 -12.71 26.48 2.73
N LYS A 61 -13.78 26.15 2.02
CA LYS A 61 -15.09 25.84 2.60
C LYS A 61 -15.64 24.56 2.00
N HIS A 62 -16.06 23.65 2.87
CA HIS A 62 -16.77 22.44 2.50
C HIS A 62 -18.19 22.48 3.07
N SER A 63 -19.14 21.89 2.36
CA SER A 63 -20.52 21.76 2.83
C SER A 63 -20.63 20.81 4.03
N ARG A 64 -19.73 19.83 4.11
CA ARG A 64 -19.58 18.89 5.22
C ARG A 64 -18.11 18.81 5.60
N ASN A 65 -17.84 18.86 6.90
CA ASN A 65 -16.48 18.79 7.42
C ASN A 65 -16.14 17.35 7.82
N GLU A 66 -15.46 16.64 6.93
CA GLU A 66 -15.15 15.22 7.08
C GLU A 66 -13.66 14.97 6.84
N VAL A 67 -13.10 14.02 7.58
CA VAL A 67 -11.72 13.57 7.37
C VAL A 67 -11.67 12.06 7.38
N PHE A 68 -11.08 11.47 6.35
CA PHE A 68 -10.91 10.03 6.22
C PHE A 68 -9.43 9.69 6.35
N LEU A 69 -9.12 8.70 7.16
CA LEU A 69 -7.78 8.19 7.38
C LEU A 69 -7.74 6.70 7.01
N ASP A 70 -6.95 6.39 5.99
CA ASP A 70 -6.75 5.03 5.52
C ASP A 70 -5.38 4.56 5.97
N VAL A 71 -5.34 3.56 6.84
CA VAL A 71 -4.10 2.86 7.23
C VAL A 71 -3.95 1.64 6.33
N ILE A 72 -3.03 1.71 5.37
CA ILE A 72 -2.80 0.67 4.37
C ILE A 72 -1.45 0.02 4.66
N GLU A 73 -1.45 -1.27 4.95
CA GLU A 73 -0.24 -2.03 5.24
C GLU A 73 0.07 -3.03 4.14
N LYS A 74 1.27 -2.96 3.57
CA LYS A 74 1.78 -3.94 2.62
C LYS A 74 2.68 -4.92 3.33
N VAL A 75 2.34 -6.21 3.25
CA VAL A 75 3.14 -7.28 3.87
C VAL A 75 4.13 -7.81 2.85
N ASN A 76 5.41 -7.58 3.12
CA ASN A 76 6.52 -8.17 2.38
C ASN A 76 6.95 -9.45 3.11
N ILE A 77 6.87 -10.60 2.43
CA ILE A 77 7.26 -11.87 3.00
C ILE A 77 8.07 -12.68 1.98
N LEU A 78 9.12 -13.34 2.46
CA LEU A 78 9.84 -14.35 1.70
C LEU A 78 9.86 -15.64 2.51
N VAL A 79 9.28 -16.69 1.94
CA VAL A 79 9.25 -18.03 2.54
C VAL A 79 10.19 -18.95 1.76
N SER A 80 11.00 -19.74 2.47
CA SER A 80 11.86 -20.77 1.88
C SER A 80 11.05 -21.98 1.38
N GLY A 81 11.66 -22.83 0.54
CA GLY A 81 11.05 -24.10 0.13
C GLY A 81 10.84 -25.08 1.31
N SER A 82 11.57 -24.90 2.43
CA SER A 82 11.33 -25.65 3.66
C SER A 82 10.15 -25.12 4.50
N GLY A 83 9.53 -24.01 4.07
CA GLY A 83 8.43 -23.37 4.76
C GLY A 83 8.84 -22.39 5.87
N GLN A 84 10.13 -22.07 5.99
CA GLN A 84 10.62 -21.07 6.96
C GLN A 84 10.43 -19.66 6.40
N VAL A 85 9.92 -18.74 7.23
CA VAL A 85 9.87 -17.31 6.89
C VAL A 85 11.28 -16.73 6.99
N LEU A 86 11.86 -16.35 5.86
CA LEU A 86 13.21 -15.77 5.73
C LEU A 86 13.20 -14.25 5.91
N ARG A 87 12.16 -13.58 5.40
CA ARG A 87 11.96 -12.13 5.52
C ARG A 87 10.49 -11.87 5.84
N SER A 88 10.24 -10.98 6.78
CA SER A 88 8.91 -10.48 7.11
C SER A 88 9.04 -9.01 7.50
N GLU A 89 8.44 -8.15 6.71
CA GLU A 89 8.46 -6.70 6.88
C GLU A 89 7.06 -6.18 6.53
N VAL A 90 6.60 -5.17 7.24
CA VAL A 90 5.36 -4.47 6.92
C VAL A 90 5.68 -3.02 6.63
N ASN A 91 5.22 -2.58 5.47
CA ASN A 91 5.38 -1.21 5.01
C ASN A 91 3.99 -0.58 5.03
N GLY A 92 3.79 0.32 5.98
CA GLY A 92 2.53 1.01 6.17
C GLY A 92 2.53 2.39 5.55
N THR A 93 1.37 2.79 5.04
CA THR A 93 1.13 4.14 4.52
C THR A 93 -0.19 4.64 5.10
N MET A 94 -0.19 5.86 5.62
CA MET A 94 -1.37 6.52 6.14
C MET A 94 -1.82 7.59 5.15
N MET A 95 -2.89 7.29 4.40
CA MET A 95 -3.49 8.23 3.46
C MET A 95 -4.60 9.02 4.13
N VAL A 96 -4.59 10.34 3.97
CA VAL A 96 -5.63 11.22 4.47
C VAL A 96 -6.43 11.78 3.30
N LYS A 97 -7.76 11.77 3.41
CA LYS A 97 -8.66 12.58 2.58
C LYS A 97 -9.33 13.62 3.47
N CYS A 98 -8.93 14.87 3.30
CA CYS A 98 -9.36 15.99 4.11
C CYS A 98 -10.38 16.84 3.36
N TYR A 99 -11.60 16.94 3.89
CA TYR A 99 -12.64 17.87 3.43
C TYR A 99 -13.03 18.75 4.61
N LEU A 100 -12.12 19.62 5.02
CA LEU A 100 -12.28 20.47 6.19
C LEU A 100 -12.21 21.94 5.81
N SER A 101 -13.08 22.76 6.37
CA SER A 101 -13.10 24.20 6.10
C SER A 101 -12.03 24.94 6.91
N GLY A 102 -11.52 26.06 6.41
CA GLY A 102 -10.56 26.89 7.14
C GLY A 102 -9.13 26.32 7.18
N MET A 103 -8.45 26.50 8.31
CA MET A 103 -7.05 26.12 8.54
C MET A 103 -6.94 25.23 9.78
N PRO A 104 -7.46 23.99 9.72
CA PRO A 104 -7.64 23.17 10.90
C PRO A 104 -6.31 22.59 11.36
N ASP A 105 -6.12 22.53 12.68
CA ASP A 105 -5.00 21.87 13.33
C ASP A 105 -5.44 20.46 13.77
N LEU A 106 -4.86 19.45 13.12
CA LEU A 106 -5.15 18.05 13.38
C LEU A 106 -4.12 17.44 14.32
N LYS A 107 -4.60 16.64 15.27
CA LYS A 107 -3.76 15.87 16.19
C LYS A 107 -4.13 14.40 16.10
N LEU A 108 -3.19 13.58 15.68
CA LEU A 108 -3.31 12.14 15.54
C LEU A 108 -2.46 11.45 16.61
N GLY A 109 -3.10 10.56 17.37
CA GLY A 109 -2.44 9.71 18.36
C GLY A 109 -2.47 8.24 17.92
N LEU A 110 -1.30 7.61 17.92
CA LEU A 110 -1.13 6.18 17.60
C LEU A 110 -0.79 5.39 18.87
N ASN A 111 -0.88 4.07 18.82
CA ASN A 111 -0.37 3.19 19.85
C ASN A 111 1.16 2.94 19.73
N ASP A 112 1.94 4.01 19.54
CA ASP A 112 3.40 3.95 19.45
C ASP A 112 4.01 3.53 20.80
N LYS A 113 4.85 2.50 20.79
CA LYS A 113 5.56 1.97 21.96
C LYS A 113 6.38 3.02 22.68
N LEU A 114 7.04 3.92 21.95
CA LEU A 114 7.85 4.97 22.55
C LEU A 114 7.01 5.97 23.37
N GLN A 115 5.75 6.19 22.97
CA GLN A 115 4.81 7.00 23.73
C GLN A 115 4.39 6.31 25.04
N PHE A 116 4.17 5.00 25.00
CA PHE A 116 3.78 4.21 26.17
C PHE A 116 4.92 4.06 27.18
N ASP A 117 6.15 3.88 26.71
CA ASP A 117 7.33 3.80 27.58
C ASP A 117 7.57 5.13 28.31
N SER A 118 7.39 6.28 27.63
CA SER A 118 7.50 7.60 28.28
C SER A 118 6.43 7.90 29.33
N SER A 119 5.27 7.22 29.26
CA SER A 119 4.13 7.44 30.17
C SER A 119 4.04 6.38 31.29
N GLY A 120 4.99 5.43 31.35
CA GLY A 120 5.01 4.36 32.35
C GLY A 120 3.89 3.31 32.19
N ALA A 121 3.08 3.43 31.15
CA ALA A 121 1.97 2.54 30.87
C ALA A 121 2.43 1.44 29.90
N ARG A 122 2.85 0.28 30.43
CA ARG A 122 3.13 -0.89 29.57
C ARG A 122 1.84 -1.35 28.91
N SER A 123 1.69 -1.07 27.61
CA SER A 123 0.62 -1.60 26.79
C SER A 123 1.10 -2.82 26.03
N ALA A 124 0.43 -3.97 26.23
CA ALA A 124 0.71 -5.19 25.48
C ALA A 124 0.46 -5.05 23.96
N ASN A 125 -0.23 -3.99 23.55
CA ASN A 125 -0.60 -3.71 22.15
C ASN A 125 0.18 -2.53 21.56
N ALA A 126 1.34 -2.17 22.11
CA ALA A 126 2.14 -1.09 21.57
C ALA A 126 2.94 -1.53 20.34
N VAL A 127 2.98 -0.69 19.31
CA VAL A 127 3.70 -0.97 18.06
C VAL A 127 5.01 -0.21 18.04
N GLU A 128 6.09 -0.91 17.73
CA GLU A 128 7.41 -0.34 17.55
C GLU A 128 7.61 0.02 16.08
N LEU A 129 7.66 1.31 15.78
CA LEU A 129 7.87 1.84 14.45
C LEU A 129 9.38 2.06 14.25
N GLU A 130 10.00 1.37 13.29
CA GLU A 130 11.46 1.47 13.06
C GLU A 130 11.83 2.71 12.28
N ASP A 131 11.19 2.92 11.14
CA ASP A 131 11.41 4.06 10.26
C ASP A 131 10.07 4.73 10.00
N ILE A 132 10.05 6.06 10.11
CA ILE A 132 8.86 6.87 9.90
C ILE A 132 9.24 8.05 9.03
N LYS A 133 8.49 8.24 7.95
CA LYS A 133 8.59 9.42 7.09
C LYS A 133 7.28 10.16 7.14
N PHE A 134 7.34 11.44 7.45
CA PHE A 134 6.17 12.30 7.52
C PHE A 134 6.06 13.20 6.29
N HIS A 135 4.84 13.59 5.97
CA HIS A 135 4.58 14.71 5.10
C HIS A 135 5.09 16.02 5.73
N GLN A 136 5.47 16.99 4.90
CA GLN A 136 5.95 18.32 5.34
C GLN A 136 4.98 19.07 6.27
N CYS A 137 3.70 18.68 6.25
CA CYS A 137 2.69 19.31 7.10
C CYS A 137 2.79 18.95 8.59
N VAL A 138 3.59 17.93 8.93
CA VAL A 138 3.77 17.45 10.30
C VAL A 138 4.85 18.24 11.02
N ARG A 139 4.52 18.70 12.24
CA ARG A 139 5.45 19.43 13.11
C ARG A 139 6.37 18.44 13.83
N LEU A 140 7.53 18.14 13.23
CA LEU A 140 8.50 17.16 13.75
C LEU A 140 8.93 17.45 15.19
N ASN A 141 9.21 18.71 15.54
CA ASN A 141 9.59 19.11 16.90
C ASN A 141 8.54 18.73 17.97
N GLN A 142 7.24 18.77 17.63
CA GLN A 142 6.18 18.36 18.56
C GLN A 142 6.07 16.83 18.66
N PHE A 143 6.32 16.13 17.55
CA PHE A 143 6.34 14.67 17.52
C PHE A 143 7.47 14.11 18.37
N GLU A 144 8.68 14.67 18.29
CA GLU A 144 9.83 14.24 19.11
C GLU A 144 9.55 14.34 20.62
N GLN A 145 8.83 15.39 21.05
CA GLN A 145 8.53 15.64 22.46
C GLN A 145 7.36 14.83 23.00
N THR A 146 6.27 14.73 22.22
CA THR A 146 4.96 14.23 22.71
C THR A 146 4.51 12.93 22.06
N ARG A 147 5.21 12.50 21.01
CA ARG A 147 4.81 11.40 20.11
C ARG A 147 3.39 11.55 19.56
N THR A 148 2.88 12.78 19.50
CA THR A 148 1.60 13.14 18.87
C THR A 148 1.88 13.78 17.53
N ILE A 149 1.22 13.29 16.48
CA ILE A 149 1.37 13.80 15.13
C ILE A 149 0.45 15.01 14.98
N SER A 150 1.04 16.21 14.92
CA SER A 150 0.37 17.50 14.88
C SER A 150 0.61 18.15 13.53
N PHE A 151 -0.44 18.50 12.79
CA PHE A 151 -0.33 18.95 11.41
C PHE A 151 -1.54 19.78 10.94
N ILE A 152 -1.30 20.65 9.96
CA ILE A 152 -2.37 21.31 9.19
C ILE A 152 -2.49 20.57 7.85
N PRO A 153 -3.57 19.83 7.56
CA PRO A 153 -3.65 18.96 6.38
C PRO A 153 -3.81 19.76 5.08
N PRO A 154 -3.09 19.40 3.99
CA PRO A 154 -3.51 19.75 2.64
C PRO A 154 -4.97 19.36 2.38
N ASP A 155 -5.66 20.12 1.54
CA ASP A 155 -7.04 19.80 1.15
C ASP A 155 -7.10 18.62 0.17
N GLY A 156 -8.10 17.76 0.28
CA GLY A 156 -8.25 16.56 -0.53
C GLY A 156 -7.34 15.41 -0.07
N SER A 157 -6.89 14.58 -1.04
CA SER A 157 -6.10 13.38 -0.75
C SER A 157 -4.59 13.69 -0.69
N PHE A 158 -3.90 13.13 0.30
CA PHE A 158 -2.43 13.15 0.42
C PHE A 158 -1.93 12.00 1.31
N GLU A 159 -0.64 11.67 1.22
CA GLU A 159 0.03 10.74 2.13
C GLU A 159 0.51 11.52 3.36
N LEU A 160 0.01 11.18 4.56
CA LEU A 160 0.42 11.84 5.80
C LEU A 160 1.74 11.29 6.32
N MET A 161 1.90 9.97 6.28
CA MET A 161 3.12 9.30 6.69
C MET A 161 3.25 7.92 6.06
N SER A 162 4.49 7.48 5.92
CA SER A 162 4.84 6.07 5.71
C SER A 162 5.69 5.56 6.87
N TYR A 163 5.55 4.29 7.17
CA TYR A 163 6.28 3.65 8.25
C TYR A 163 6.70 2.22 7.89
N ARG A 164 7.74 1.73 8.55
CA ARG A 164 8.28 0.39 8.36
C ARG A 164 8.44 -0.31 9.71
N LEU A 165 8.12 -1.58 9.74
CA LEU A 165 8.30 -2.45 10.91
C LEU A 165 8.78 -3.84 10.49
N ASN A 166 9.81 -4.36 11.14
CA ASN A 166 10.20 -5.78 11.02
C ASN A 166 9.49 -6.58 12.09
N THR A 167 8.23 -6.93 11.83
CA THR A 167 7.48 -7.85 12.69
C THR A 167 7.39 -9.20 12.02
N GLN A 168 7.63 -10.28 12.78
CA GLN A 168 7.40 -11.63 12.29
C GLN A 168 5.89 -11.89 12.18
N VAL A 169 5.36 -11.69 10.98
CA VAL A 169 3.96 -11.91 10.67
C VAL A 169 3.76 -13.33 10.14
N LYS A 170 2.73 -14.02 10.63
CA LYS A 170 2.31 -15.30 10.02
C LYS A 170 1.75 -15.04 8.62
N PRO A 171 2.15 -15.82 7.60
CA PRO A 171 1.67 -15.65 6.23
C PRO A 171 0.13 -15.68 6.15
N ILE A 172 -0.49 -14.55 5.77
CA ILE A 172 -1.97 -14.41 5.66
C ILE A 172 -2.55 -15.45 4.70
N VAL A 173 -1.89 -15.64 3.54
CA VAL A 173 -2.23 -16.67 2.56
C VAL A 173 -1.01 -17.56 2.38
N TRP A 174 -1.10 -18.79 2.87
CA TRP A 174 -0.09 -19.81 2.68
C TRP A 174 -0.36 -20.58 1.39
N VAL A 175 0.67 -20.83 0.59
CA VAL A 175 0.57 -21.60 -0.65
C VAL A 175 1.62 -22.69 -0.68
N ASP A 176 1.16 -23.94 -0.79
CA ASP A 176 2.01 -25.09 -1.10
C ASP A 176 1.79 -25.44 -2.57
N ALA A 177 2.84 -25.47 -3.37
CA ALA A 177 2.77 -26.02 -4.73
C ALA A 177 3.74 -27.19 -4.88
N VAL A 178 3.22 -28.32 -5.38
CA VAL A 178 4.00 -29.52 -5.67
C VAL A 178 4.03 -29.69 -7.18
N LEU A 179 5.24 -29.92 -7.70
CA LEU A 179 5.52 -30.20 -9.10
C LEU A 179 5.79 -31.70 -9.28
N GLU A 180 4.95 -32.38 -10.05
CA GLU A 180 5.17 -33.77 -10.44
C GLU A 180 5.47 -33.85 -11.93
N GLN A 181 6.76 -33.97 -12.27
CA GLN A 181 7.19 -34.11 -13.66
C GLN A 181 7.15 -35.58 -14.10
N ARG A 182 6.55 -35.82 -15.27
CA ARG A 182 6.52 -37.09 -16.00
C ARG A 182 7.20 -36.90 -17.35
N ALA A 183 7.39 -37.99 -18.10
CA ALA A 183 8.11 -37.96 -19.39
C ALA A 183 7.53 -36.99 -20.43
N THR A 184 6.22 -36.78 -20.46
CA THR A 184 5.53 -35.96 -21.48
C THR A 184 4.52 -34.98 -20.87
N ARG A 185 4.51 -34.85 -19.55
CA ARG A 185 3.51 -34.08 -18.81
C ARG A 185 4.10 -33.59 -17.51
N VAL A 186 3.68 -32.41 -17.08
CA VAL A 186 3.96 -31.89 -15.75
C VAL A 186 2.65 -31.56 -15.05
N ASP A 187 2.53 -32.05 -13.82
CA ASP A 187 1.38 -31.86 -12.96
C ASP A 187 1.71 -30.83 -11.86
N TYR A 188 0.85 -29.81 -11.73
CA TYR A 188 0.93 -28.80 -10.68
C TYR A 188 -0.22 -29.02 -9.69
N ILE A 189 0.11 -29.32 -8.45
CA ILE A 189 -0.87 -29.42 -7.35
C ILE A 189 -0.64 -28.24 -6.41
N VAL A 190 -1.51 -27.24 -6.48
CA VAL A 190 -1.41 -26.01 -5.69
C VAL A 190 -2.49 -26.00 -4.62
N ARG A 191 -2.08 -25.93 -3.35
CA ARG A 191 -2.95 -25.80 -2.19
C ARG A 191 -2.75 -24.42 -1.59
N ALA A 192 -3.84 -23.70 -1.37
CA ALA A 192 -3.82 -22.42 -0.69
C ALA A 192 -4.64 -22.48 0.59
N ARG A 193 -4.07 -21.98 1.69
CA ARG A 193 -4.69 -21.90 3.02
C ARG A 193 -4.67 -20.46 3.50
N ALA A 194 -5.79 -19.95 4.01
CA ALA A 194 -5.83 -18.64 4.63
C ALA A 194 -5.58 -18.74 6.15
N GLN A 195 -4.47 -18.20 6.63
CA GLN A 195 -4.08 -18.18 8.05
C GLN A 195 -4.43 -16.84 8.71
N ILE A 196 -5.70 -16.44 8.56
CA ILE A 196 -6.25 -15.20 9.11
C ILE A 196 -7.28 -15.50 10.20
N ALA A 197 -7.49 -14.57 11.13
CA ALA A 197 -8.54 -14.72 12.13
C ALA A 197 -9.94 -14.76 11.50
N SER A 198 -10.87 -15.53 12.10
CA SER A 198 -12.22 -15.82 11.59
C SER A 198 -13.08 -14.61 11.21
N ARG A 199 -12.85 -13.46 11.86
CA ARG A 199 -13.53 -12.19 11.57
C ARG A 199 -13.08 -11.54 10.26
N PHE A 200 -11.94 -11.94 9.70
CA PHE A 200 -11.37 -11.37 8.48
C PHE A 200 -11.57 -12.29 7.28
N VAL A 201 -11.58 -11.69 6.09
CA VAL A 201 -11.72 -12.40 4.82
C VAL A 201 -10.76 -11.76 3.82
N ALA A 202 -9.86 -12.56 3.27
CA ALA A 202 -9.00 -12.11 2.17
C ALA A 202 -9.83 -12.04 0.88
N ARG A 203 -9.68 -10.95 0.13
CA ARG A 203 -10.38 -10.64 -1.12
C ARG A 203 -9.38 -10.56 -2.26
N ASP A 204 -9.89 -10.76 -3.47
CA ASP A 204 -9.14 -10.68 -4.72
C ASP A 204 -7.79 -11.43 -4.68
N VAL A 205 -7.80 -12.64 -4.13
CA VAL A 205 -6.57 -13.43 -3.94
C VAL A 205 -6.11 -13.97 -5.30
N ARG A 206 -4.93 -13.56 -5.75
CA ARG A 206 -4.31 -14.00 -7.00
C ARG A 206 -3.00 -14.70 -6.69
N ILE A 207 -2.92 -15.98 -6.99
CA ILE A 207 -1.74 -16.81 -6.79
C ILE A 207 -1.11 -17.03 -8.16
N LYS A 208 0.13 -16.57 -8.32
CA LYS A 208 0.91 -16.73 -9.54
C LYS A 208 1.98 -17.78 -9.29
N VAL A 209 1.85 -18.91 -9.95
CA VAL A 209 2.79 -20.03 -9.86
C VAL A 209 3.59 -20.06 -11.17
N PRO A 210 4.92 -19.87 -11.11
CA PRO A 210 5.78 -20.05 -12.28
C PRO A 210 5.64 -21.46 -12.84
N VAL A 211 5.55 -21.58 -14.16
CA VAL A 211 5.53 -22.86 -14.87
C VAL A 211 6.80 -23.05 -15.70
N LEU A 212 7.06 -24.27 -16.16
CA LEU A 212 8.18 -24.55 -17.06
C LEU A 212 7.97 -23.80 -18.41
N PRO A 213 9.05 -23.33 -19.07
CA PRO A 213 8.96 -22.41 -20.22
C PRO A 213 8.47 -23.06 -21.52
N ASP A 214 8.59 -24.37 -21.64
CA ASP A 214 8.27 -25.14 -22.86
C ASP A 214 6.95 -25.91 -22.77
N VAL A 215 6.10 -25.52 -21.81
CA VAL A 215 4.81 -26.16 -21.57
C VAL A 215 3.78 -25.81 -22.63
N SER A 216 2.90 -26.77 -22.94
CA SER A 216 1.78 -26.58 -23.85
C SER A 216 0.52 -27.25 -23.33
N SER A 217 -0.62 -27.03 -24.00
CA SER A 217 -1.90 -27.71 -23.71
C SER A 217 -2.32 -27.63 -22.23
N PRO A 218 -2.56 -26.42 -21.68
CA PRO A 218 -2.94 -26.25 -20.29
C PRO A 218 -4.32 -26.82 -19.98
N GLU A 219 -4.43 -27.64 -18.94
CA GLU A 219 -5.70 -28.11 -18.40
C GLU A 219 -5.77 -27.89 -16.90
N PHE A 220 -6.90 -27.36 -16.40
CA PHE A 220 -7.08 -26.98 -15.01
C PHE A 220 -8.35 -27.58 -14.40
N LYS A 221 -8.22 -28.09 -13.18
CA LYS A 221 -9.31 -28.57 -12.33
C LYS A 221 -9.25 -27.84 -10.99
N THR A 222 -10.29 -27.06 -10.68
CA THR A 222 -10.44 -26.42 -9.37
C THR A 222 -11.91 -26.42 -8.94
N LYS A 223 -12.15 -26.56 -7.64
CA LYS A 223 -13.48 -26.37 -7.03
C LYS A 223 -13.78 -24.91 -6.70
N SER A 224 -12.77 -24.03 -6.73
CA SER A 224 -12.89 -22.66 -6.27
C SER A 224 -11.99 -21.73 -7.08
N GLY A 225 -12.55 -20.60 -7.50
CA GLY A 225 -11.83 -19.62 -8.30
C GLY A 225 -11.72 -19.98 -9.78
N ARG A 226 -10.92 -19.20 -10.50
CA ARG A 226 -10.65 -19.35 -11.94
C ARG A 226 -9.15 -19.46 -12.15
N VAL A 227 -8.73 -20.29 -13.09
CA VAL A 227 -7.32 -20.51 -13.40
C VAL A 227 -7.10 -20.14 -14.86
N LYS A 228 -6.00 -19.43 -15.13
CA LYS A 228 -5.55 -19.15 -16.49
C LYS A 228 -4.04 -19.36 -16.58
N TYR A 229 -3.59 -19.82 -17.74
CA TYR A 229 -2.17 -19.78 -18.10
C TYR A 229 -1.87 -18.45 -18.80
N VAL A 230 -0.77 -17.82 -18.43
CA VAL A 230 -0.26 -16.59 -19.05
C VAL A 230 1.11 -16.94 -19.68
N PRO A 231 1.16 -17.24 -20.99
CA PRO A 231 2.39 -17.63 -21.68
C PRO A 231 3.48 -16.56 -21.65
N ALA A 232 3.11 -15.28 -21.74
CA ALA A 232 4.07 -14.17 -21.75
C ALA A 232 4.93 -14.09 -20.46
N ASP A 233 4.42 -14.60 -19.35
CA ASP A 233 5.09 -14.58 -18.04
C ASP A 233 5.51 -16.00 -17.60
N ASP A 234 5.30 -17.03 -18.42
CA ASP A 234 5.41 -18.45 -18.05
C ASP A 234 4.78 -18.73 -16.69
N THR A 235 3.53 -18.29 -16.50
CA THR A 235 2.90 -18.28 -15.18
C THR A 235 1.46 -18.80 -15.24
N LEU A 236 1.15 -19.70 -14.31
CA LEU A 236 -0.21 -20.08 -13.97
C LEU A 236 -0.78 -19.08 -12.96
N VAL A 237 -1.91 -18.46 -13.28
CA VAL A 237 -2.59 -17.50 -12.40
C VAL A 237 -3.89 -18.11 -11.91
N TRP A 238 -3.96 -18.38 -10.60
CA TRP A 238 -5.17 -18.83 -9.92
C TRP A 238 -5.80 -17.67 -9.13
N HIS A 239 -7.02 -17.31 -9.53
CA HIS A 239 -7.78 -16.20 -8.97
C HIS A 239 -8.95 -16.70 -8.11
N LEU A 240 -8.93 -16.32 -6.84
CA LEU A 240 -9.95 -16.60 -5.84
C LEU A 240 -10.59 -15.29 -5.39
N ARG A 241 -11.89 -15.11 -5.65
CA ARG A 241 -12.62 -13.88 -5.29
C ARG A 241 -12.53 -13.56 -3.79
N LYS A 242 -12.54 -14.59 -2.95
CA LYS A 242 -12.39 -14.48 -1.50
C LYS A 242 -11.87 -15.77 -0.87
N MET A 243 -11.16 -15.66 0.23
CA MET A 243 -10.79 -16.76 1.12
C MET A 243 -11.16 -16.41 2.57
N LYS A 244 -11.89 -17.30 3.23
CA LYS A 244 -12.24 -17.16 4.65
C LYS A 244 -11.11 -17.74 5.51
N ALA A 245 -11.03 -17.33 6.77
CA ALA A 245 -10.15 -17.95 7.76
C ALA A 245 -10.22 -19.48 7.73
N GLU A 246 -9.05 -20.11 7.83
CA GLU A 246 -8.86 -21.57 7.93
C GLU A 246 -9.45 -22.34 6.74
N SER A 247 -9.85 -21.65 5.66
CA SER A 247 -10.25 -22.32 4.43
C SER A 247 -9.02 -22.81 3.67
N GLU A 248 -9.09 -24.07 3.24
CA GLU A 248 -8.13 -24.68 2.33
C GLU A 248 -8.83 -24.96 1.00
N VAL A 249 -8.20 -24.53 -0.08
CA VAL A 249 -8.64 -24.79 -1.44
C VAL A 249 -7.49 -25.40 -2.23
N THR A 250 -7.83 -26.22 -3.22
CA THR A 250 -6.84 -26.91 -4.05
C THR A 250 -7.18 -26.72 -5.53
N MET A 251 -6.14 -26.48 -6.30
CA MET A 251 -6.15 -26.42 -7.76
C MET A 251 -5.17 -27.48 -8.28
N ARG A 252 -5.63 -28.26 -9.26
CA ARG A 252 -4.77 -29.19 -10.01
C ARG A 252 -4.71 -28.74 -11.46
N GLY A 253 -3.51 -28.51 -11.96
CA GLY A 253 -3.26 -28.19 -13.35
C GLY A 253 -2.28 -29.16 -13.96
N TRP A 254 -2.34 -29.34 -15.27
CA TRP A 254 -1.28 -30.04 -15.98
C TRP A 254 -1.04 -29.42 -17.34
N PHE A 255 0.18 -29.65 -17.81
CA PHE A 255 0.64 -29.23 -19.11
C PHE A 255 1.36 -30.38 -19.80
N SER A 256 1.34 -30.38 -21.13
CA SER A 256 2.18 -31.23 -21.95
C SER A 256 3.60 -30.71 -21.96
N LEU A 257 4.57 -31.62 -21.83
CA LEU A 257 6.00 -31.34 -21.95
C LEU A 257 6.58 -32.01 -23.20
N PRO A 258 7.42 -31.29 -23.98
CA PRO A 258 8.24 -31.88 -25.01
C PRO A 258 9.25 -32.88 -24.43
N LYS A 259 9.53 -33.96 -25.19
CA LYS A 259 10.55 -34.96 -24.83
C LYS A 259 11.97 -34.40 -24.87
N GLU A 260 12.21 -33.45 -25.77
CA GLU A 260 13.48 -32.71 -25.90
C GLU A 260 13.26 -31.33 -25.28
N GLY A 261 13.89 -31.08 -24.13
CA GLY A 261 13.84 -29.78 -23.47
C GLY A 261 15.17 -29.47 -22.81
N VAL A 262 15.43 -28.18 -22.58
CA VAL A 262 16.69 -27.71 -22.00
C VAL A 262 16.58 -27.78 -20.48
N ASP A 263 17.18 -28.81 -19.88
CA ASP A 263 17.10 -29.08 -18.44
C ASP A 263 17.51 -27.87 -17.58
N ALA A 264 18.52 -27.10 -18.03
CA ALA A 264 18.99 -25.91 -17.32
C ALA A 264 17.93 -24.78 -17.23
N GLU A 265 17.11 -24.59 -18.27
CA GLU A 265 16.04 -23.57 -18.26
C GLU A 265 14.86 -24.02 -17.41
N ARG A 266 14.55 -25.32 -17.45
CA ARG A 266 13.53 -25.93 -16.58
C ARG A 266 13.94 -25.81 -15.11
N ASP A 267 15.20 -26.09 -14.77
CA ASP A 267 15.77 -25.94 -13.42
C ASP A 267 15.84 -24.49 -12.94
N ALA A 268 16.08 -23.54 -13.85
CA ALA A 268 16.04 -22.12 -13.50
C ALA A 268 14.61 -21.66 -13.20
N SER A 269 13.61 -22.17 -13.93
CA SER A 269 12.21 -21.81 -13.75
C SER A 269 11.65 -22.27 -12.40
N THR A 270 12.04 -23.46 -11.91
CA THR A 270 11.63 -23.97 -10.59
C THR A 270 12.17 -23.14 -9.42
N ARG A 271 13.21 -22.32 -9.64
CA ARG A 271 13.75 -21.39 -8.63
C ARG A 271 12.94 -20.10 -8.51
N ARG A 272 12.04 -19.82 -9.45
CA ARG A 272 11.17 -18.64 -9.38
C ARG A 272 10.12 -18.84 -8.27
N PRO A 273 9.96 -17.87 -7.35
CA PRO A 273 9.00 -18.01 -6.26
C PRO A 273 7.57 -17.85 -6.77
N ILE A 274 6.64 -18.51 -6.07
CA ILE A 274 5.21 -18.20 -6.15
C ILE A 274 5.00 -16.79 -5.62
N THR A 275 4.23 -15.97 -6.34
CA THR A 275 3.81 -14.66 -5.85
C THR A 275 2.33 -14.65 -5.54
N VAL A 276 1.95 -14.00 -4.44
CA VAL A 276 0.55 -13.92 -4.01
C VAL A 276 0.14 -12.46 -3.89
N GLN A 277 -1.02 -12.12 -4.43
CA GLN A 277 -1.66 -10.83 -4.23
C GLN A 277 -2.98 -11.05 -3.50
N PHE A 278 -3.32 -10.17 -2.55
CA PHE A 278 -4.59 -10.19 -1.83
C PHE A 278 -4.83 -8.84 -1.16
N GLU A 279 -6.09 -8.64 -0.73
CA GLU A 279 -6.52 -7.52 0.10
C GLU A 279 -7.33 -8.03 1.29
N VAL A 280 -7.02 -7.58 2.50
CA VAL A 280 -7.75 -7.89 3.73
C VAL A 280 -8.25 -6.58 4.34
N PRO A 281 -9.53 -6.23 4.18
CA PRO A 281 -10.08 -5.02 4.77
C PRO A 281 -10.22 -5.18 6.29
N PHE A 282 -10.21 -4.05 6.98
CA PHE A 282 -10.35 -3.89 8.43
C PHE A 282 -9.23 -4.53 9.27
N LEU A 283 -8.10 -4.88 8.64
CA LEU A 283 -6.94 -5.46 9.30
C LEU A 283 -5.73 -4.52 9.16
N ALA A 284 -5.08 -4.21 10.28
CA ALA A 284 -3.69 -3.79 10.34
C ALA A 284 -2.90 -4.96 10.94
N VAL A 285 -2.03 -5.57 10.15
CA VAL A 285 -1.28 -6.77 10.56
C VAL A 285 -0.21 -6.45 11.59
N SER A 286 0.29 -5.22 11.61
CA SER A 286 1.22 -4.72 12.63
C SER A 286 0.58 -4.56 14.01
N GLY A 287 -0.76 -4.50 14.07
CA GLY A 287 -1.48 -4.09 15.27
C GLY A 287 -1.52 -2.57 15.50
N LEU A 288 -1.11 -1.76 14.52
CA LEU A 288 -1.20 -0.30 14.61
C LEU A 288 -2.66 0.14 14.75
N GLN A 289 -2.90 1.02 15.70
CA GLN A 289 -4.21 1.54 16.06
C GLN A 289 -4.16 3.05 16.22
N VAL A 290 -5.10 3.71 15.56
CA VAL A 290 -5.40 5.12 15.77
C VAL A 290 -6.20 5.26 17.06
N ARG A 291 -5.59 5.85 18.08
CA ARG A 291 -6.21 6.09 19.40
C ARG A 291 -7.17 7.28 19.34
N PHE A 292 -6.77 8.34 18.64
CA PHE A 292 -7.62 9.52 18.44
C PHE A 292 -7.17 10.27 17.19
N LEU A 293 -8.14 10.95 16.55
CA LEU A 293 -7.91 11.99 15.56
C LEU A 293 -8.73 13.21 15.97
N LYS A 294 -8.07 14.25 16.48
CA LYS A 294 -8.70 15.49 16.93
C LYS A 294 -8.58 16.55 15.85
N VAL A 295 -9.67 17.26 15.57
CA VAL A 295 -9.71 18.40 14.66
C VAL A 295 -9.96 19.65 15.50
N VAL A 296 -9.06 20.63 15.39
CA VAL A 296 -9.18 21.92 16.09
C VAL A 296 -9.22 23.02 15.05
N GLU A 297 -10.33 23.75 14.98
CA GLU A 297 -10.49 24.90 14.08
C GLU A 297 -11.08 26.08 14.85
N LYS A 298 -10.67 27.31 14.51
CA LYS A 298 -11.08 28.55 15.20
C LYS A 298 -12.59 28.77 15.16
N SER A 299 -13.24 28.38 14.07
CA SER A 299 -14.70 28.48 13.92
C SER A 299 -15.47 27.45 14.78
N GLY A 300 -14.79 26.48 15.38
CA GLY A 300 -15.39 25.52 16.31
C GLY A 300 -16.39 24.54 15.68
N TYR A 301 -16.36 24.32 14.36
CA TYR A 301 -17.27 23.35 13.75
C TYR A 301 -16.95 21.93 14.22
N GLN A 302 -17.95 21.07 14.22
CA GLN A 302 -17.77 19.65 14.49
C GLN A 302 -17.34 18.92 13.20
N ALA A 303 -16.22 18.22 13.26
CA ALA A 303 -15.73 17.36 12.18
C ALA A 303 -16.10 15.90 12.43
N LEU A 304 -16.26 15.12 11.37
CA LEU A 304 -16.48 13.67 11.43
C LEU A 304 -15.22 12.92 10.97
N PRO A 305 -14.38 12.41 11.90
CA PRO A 305 -13.23 11.60 11.56
C PRO A 305 -13.62 10.15 11.31
N TRP A 306 -13.11 9.59 10.21
CA TRP A 306 -13.27 8.20 9.82
C TRP A 306 -11.89 7.55 9.73
N VAL A 307 -11.79 6.30 10.21
CA VAL A 307 -10.57 5.50 10.08
C VAL A 307 -10.93 4.16 9.48
N ARG A 308 -10.18 3.72 8.46
CA ARG A 308 -10.23 2.35 7.97
C ARG A 308 -8.83 1.76 7.89
N TYR A 309 -8.78 0.45 8.06
CA TYR A 309 -7.55 -0.33 7.98
C TYR A 309 -7.65 -1.28 6.80
N GLU A 310 -6.53 -1.51 6.12
CA GLU A 310 -6.44 -2.44 5.02
C GLU A 310 -5.05 -3.06 4.98
N THR A 311 -4.97 -4.39 4.87
CA THR A 311 -3.72 -5.10 4.65
C THR A 311 -3.69 -5.64 3.23
N GLN A 312 -2.61 -5.39 2.50
CA GLN A 312 -2.39 -5.85 1.14
C GLN A 312 -1.12 -6.70 1.08
N ALA A 313 -1.02 -7.55 0.06
CA ALA A 313 0.26 -8.16 -0.28
C ALA A 313 1.21 -7.09 -0.85
N GLY A 314 2.41 -7.00 -0.29
CA GLY A 314 3.54 -6.29 -0.90
C GLY A 314 4.33 -7.24 -1.79
N ASP A 315 5.64 -7.34 -1.55
CA ASP A 315 6.48 -8.38 -2.11
C ASP A 315 6.26 -9.70 -1.35
N TYR A 316 5.23 -10.45 -1.77
CA TYR A 316 4.78 -11.66 -1.10
C TYR A 316 5.18 -12.90 -1.90
N GLN A 317 6.31 -13.49 -1.52
CA GLN A 317 6.99 -14.55 -2.25
C GLN A 317 7.12 -15.83 -1.43
N ILE A 318 6.78 -16.96 -2.04
CA ILE A 318 6.94 -18.29 -1.46
C ILE A 318 7.77 -19.14 -2.43
N ARG A 319 8.96 -19.56 -2.02
CA ARG A 319 9.81 -20.43 -2.84
C ARG A 319 9.18 -21.81 -2.93
N LEU A 320 9.28 -22.42 -4.11
CA LEU A 320 8.85 -23.78 -4.34
C LEU A 320 9.69 -24.76 -3.50
N VAL A 321 9.06 -25.88 -3.15
CA VAL A 321 9.70 -27.04 -2.50
C VAL A 321 10.49 -27.82 -3.55
#